data_AF-A0A0R1TSB7-F1
#
_entry.id   AF-A0A0R1TSB7-F1
#
_cell.length_a   1.000
_cell.length_b   1.000
_cell.length_c   1.000
_cell.angle_alpha   90.00
_cell.angle_beta   90.00
_cell.angle_gamma   90.00
#
_symmetry.space_group_name_H-M   'P 1'
#
loop_
_entity.id
_entity.type
_entity.pdbx_description
1 polymer ?
#
loop_
_entity_poly.entity_id
_entity_poly.type
_entity_poly.pdbx_seq_one_letter_code
_entity_poly.pdbx_strand_id
1 'polypeptide(L)'
;MSLQHIAWYLAFALAFSFMIPIIFTFFNVDEVTKTGVILFGINVIYAIASGIYAGKRADHFWLILFFPVIYLIGCDFFFDSHTIYCAAFYFLLAAFAYGTVRD
;
A
#
# COMPACT_ATOMS: atom_id res chain seq x y z
N MET A 1 -7.46 -8.28 -19.35
CA MET A 1 -7.67 -7.53 -18.09
C MET A 1 -8.51 -6.28 -18.40
N SER A 2 -9.64 -6.03 -17.72
CA SER A 2 -10.48 -4.86 -18.04
C SER A 2 -9.96 -3.59 -17.36
N LEU A 3 -10.16 -2.42 -18.00
CA LEU A 3 -9.75 -1.11 -17.47
C LEU A 3 -10.29 -0.85 -16.05
N GLN A 4 -11.50 -1.33 -15.78
CA GLN A 4 -12.16 -1.22 -14.48
C GLN A 4 -11.39 -1.96 -13.37
N HIS A 5 -10.76 -3.10 -13.66
CA HIS A 5 -9.98 -3.82 -12.66
C HIS A 5 -8.71 -3.05 -12.26
N ILE A 6 -8.02 -2.45 -13.23
CA ILE A 6 -6.83 -1.62 -12.98
C ILE A 6 -7.21 -0.38 -12.15
N ALA A 7 -8.34 0.26 -12.49
CA ALA A 7 -8.85 1.41 -11.75
C ALA A 7 -9.12 1.08 -10.27
N TRP A 8 -9.59 -0.14 -9.96
CA TRP A 8 -9.80 -0.55 -8.57
C TRP A 8 -8.49 -0.66 -7.78
N TYR A 9 -7.44 -1.28 -8.34
CA TYR A 9 -6.15 -1.35 -7.66
C TYR A 9 -5.59 0.04 -7.37
N LEU A 10 -5.70 0.96 -8.34
CA LEU A 10 -5.28 2.34 -8.18
C LEU A 10 -6.10 3.08 -7.11
N ALA A 11 -7.43 2.93 -7.13
CA ALA A 11 -8.33 3.56 -6.16
C ALA A 11 -8.05 3.10 -4.73
N PHE A 12 -7.84 1.80 -4.52
CA PHE A 12 -7.47 1.31 -3.20
C PHE A 12 -6.08 1.80 -2.78
N ALA A 13 -5.08 1.75 -3.66
CA ALA A 13 -3.76 2.27 -3.35
C ALA A 13 -3.78 3.76 -2.95
N LEU A 14 -4.59 4.57 -3.62
CA LEU A 14 -4.84 5.98 -3.26
C LEU A 14 -5.54 6.10 -1.90
N ALA A 15 -6.57 5.30 -1.64
CA ALA A 15 -7.28 5.33 -0.36
C ALA A 15 -6.34 5.02 0.81
N PHE A 16 -5.54 3.96 0.72
CA PHE A 16 -4.62 3.56 1.79
C PHE A 16 -3.44 4.53 1.95
N SER A 17 -2.96 5.13 0.85
CA SER A 17 -1.79 6.03 0.90
C SER A 17 -2.13 7.48 1.21
N PHE A 18 -3.36 7.95 0.94
CA PHE A 18 -3.76 9.35 1.15
C PHE A 18 -4.94 9.48 2.12
N MET A 19 -6.04 8.76 1.89
CA MET A 19 -7.26 8.95 2.67
C MET A 19 -7.06 8.61 4.15
N ILE A 20 -6.36 7.51 4.45
CA ILE A 20 -6.09 7.11 5.85
C ILE A 20 -5.18 8.13 6.56
N PRO A 21 -4.03 8.55 6.00
CA PRO A 21 -3.24 9.64 6.58
C PRO A 21 -4.00 10.96 6.75
N ILE A 22 -4.86 11.33 5.79
CA ILE A 22 -5.70 12.54 5.89
C ILE A 22 -6.63 12.47 7.10
N ILE A 23 -7.29 11.33 7.31
CA ILE A 23 -8.18 11.12 8.46
C ILE A 23 -7.40 11.26 9.77
N PHE A 24 -6.25 10.62 9.90
CA PHE A 24 -5.43 10.70 11.12
C PHE A 24 -4.91 12.11 11.38
N THR A 25 -4.54 12.82 10.32
CA THR A 25 -4.12 14.22 10.39
C THR A 25 -5.28 15.11 10.83
N PHE A 26 -6.49 14.87 10.32
CA PHE A 26 -7.69 15.60 10.72
C PHE A 26 -8.05 15.40 12.20
N PHE A 27 -7.87 14.19 12.73
CA PHE A 27 -8.09 13.89 14.14
C PHE A 27 -6.93 14.31 15.07
N ASN A 28 -5.87 14.93 14.52
CA ASN A 28 -4.70 15.39 15.26
C ASN A 28 -4.07 14.27 16.13
N VAL A 29 -4.06 13.05 15.59
CA VAL A 29 -3.43 11.88 16.22
C VAL A 29 -1.93 12.12 16.28
N ASP A 30 -1.29 11.72 17.39
CA ASP A 30 0.14 11.90 17.56
C ASP A 30 0.96 11.16 16.48
N GLU A 31 2.14 11.69 16.18
CA GLU A 31 2.97 11.20 15.08
C GLU A 31 3.45 9.76 15.29
N VAL A 32 3.67 9.33 16.55
CA VAL A 32 4.11 7.97 16.87
C VAL A 32 2.99 6.98 16.56
N THR A 33 1.77 7.27 16.99
CA THR A 33 0.59 6.45 16.68
C THR A 33 0.29 6.45 15.18
N LYS A 34 0.36 7.61 14.51
CA LYS A 34 0.16 7.71 13.06
C LYS A 34 1.14 6.83 12.29
N THR A 35 2.42 6.93 12.63
CA THR A 35 3.51 6.15 12.01
C THR A 35 3.34 4.66 12.31
N GLY A 36 3.17 4.29 13.59
CA GLY A 36 3.02 2.89 13.99
C GLY A 36 1.80 2.20 13.38
N VAL A 37 0.63 2.81 13.49
CA VAL A 37 -0.63 2.20 13.05
C VAL A 37 -0.75 2.20 11.53
N ILE A 38 -0.43 3.31 10.86
CA ILE A 38 -0.60 3.39 9.40
C ILE A 38 0.51 2.59 8.71
N LEU A 39 1.78 2.81 9.06
CA LEU A 39 2.89 2.18 8.33
C LEU A 39 3.03 0.70 8.64
N PHE A 40 2.98 0.31 9.91
CA PHE A 40 3.26 -1.07 10.31
C PHE A 40 1.99 -1.91 10.48
N GLY A 41 0.85 -1.29 10.77
CA GLY A 41 -0.43 -1.98 10.83
C GLY A 41 -1.09 -2.06 9.44
N ILE A 42 -1.69 -0.95 9.03
CA ILE A 42 -2.60 -0.93 7.89
C ILE A 42 -1.87 -1.21 6.57
N ASN A 43 -0.76 -0.53 6.31
CA ASN A 43 -0.05 -0.65 5.04
C ASN A 43 0.61 -2.02 4.85
N VAL A 44 1.10 -2.64 5.92
CA VAL A 44 1.64 -4.01 5.88
C VAL A 44 0.54 -5.02 5.52
N ILE A 45 -0.60 -4.94 6.21
CA ILE A 45 -1.74 -5.81 5.94
C ILE A 45 -2.21 -5.63 4.49
N TYR A 46 -2.31 -4.39 4.04
CA TYR A 46 -2.72 -4.08 2.67
C TYR A 46 -1.71 -4.57 1.61
N ALA A 47 -0.40 -4.42 1.84
CA ALA A 47 0.64 -4.94 0.95
C ALA A 47 0.54 -6.46 0.78
N ILE A 48 0.38 -7.20 1.89
CA ILE A 48 0.21 -8.65 1.86
C ILE A 48 -1.10 -9.02 1.15
N ALA A 49 -2.21 -8.38 1.52
CA ALA A 49 -3.52 -8.67 0.95
C ALA A 49 -3.59 -8.41 -0.55
N SER A 50 -3.00 -7.30 -1.02
CA SER A 50 -2.93 -6.97 -2.45
C SER A 50 -2.07 -7.96 -3.23
N GLY A 51 -0.94 -8.41 -2.66
CA GLY A 51 -0.12 -9.47 -3.22
C GLY A 51 -0.87 -10.79 -3.37
N ILE A 52 -1.51 -11.27 -2.29
CA ILE A 52 -2.33 -12.50 -2.31
C ILE A 52 -3.46 -12.37 -3.33
N TYR A 53 -4.17 -11.24 -3.34
CA TYR A 53 -5.32 -11.03 -4.21
C TYR A 53 -4.93 -11.06 -5.69
N ALA A 54 -3.84 -10.37 -6.06
CA ALA A 54 -3.32 -10.37 -7.41
C ALA A 54 -2.80 -11.76 -7.81
N GLY A 55 -2.11 -12.47 -6.91
CA GLY A 55 -1.58 -13.80 -7.18
C GLY A 55 -2.69 -14.84 -7.41
N LYS A 56 -3.72 -14.85 -6.55
CA LYS A 56 -4.89 -15.75 -6.67
C LYS A 56 -5.67 -15.57 -7.96
N ARG A 57 -5.68 -14.36 -8.50
CA ARG A 57 -6.37 -14.05 -9.77
C ARG A 57 -5.50 -14.28 -11.00
N ALA A 58 -4.25 -14.71 -10.82
CA ALA A 58 -3.23 -14.72 -11.86
C ALA A 58 -3.14 -13.36 -12.59
N ASP A 59 -3.43 -12.28 -11.87
CA ASP A 59 -3.34 -10.93 -12.40
C ASP A 59 -1.87 -10.58 -12.66
N HIS A 60 -1.60 -9.57 -13.47
CA HIS A 60 -0.23 -9.24 -13.82
C HIS A 60 0.56 -8.68 -12.63
N PHE A 61 1.83 -9.09 -12.51
CA PHE A 61 2.72 -8.68 -11.43
C PHE A 61 2.84 -7.16 -11.26
N TRP A 62 2.81 -6.38 -12.33
CA TRP A 62 2.93 -4.91 -12.21
C TRP A 62 1.79 -4.24 -11.42
N LEU A 63 0.66 -4.90 -11.17
CA LEU A 63 -0.40 -4.33 -10.33
C LEU A 63 0.00 -4.17 -8.87
N ILE A 64 0.89 -5.04 -8.36
CA ILE A 64 1.37 -4.93 -6.98
C ILE A 64 2.32 -3.74 -6.78
N LEU A 65 2.79 -3.11 -7.87
CA LEU A 65 3.59 -1.89 -7.82
C LEU A 65 2.77 -0.63 -7.55
N PHE A 66 1.45 -0.66 -7.79
CA PHE A 66 0.62 0.54 -7.59
C PHE A 66 0.66 1.05 -6.16
N PHE A 67 0.60 0.15 -5.19
CA PHE A 67 0.63 0.54 -3.78
C PHE A 67 1.97 1.18 -3.37
N PRO A 68 3.14 0.54 -3.55
CA PRO A 68 4.43 1.16 -3.24
C PRO A 68 4.65 2.50 -3.95
N VAL A 69 4.26 2.61 -5.23
CA VAL A 69 4.44 3.85 -6.01
C VAL A 69 3.55 4.96 -5.48
N ILE A 70 2.27 4.68 -5.23
CA ILE A 70 1.35 5.70 -4.68
C ILE A 70 1.74 6.06 -3.24
N TYR A 71 2.20 5.09 -2.46
CA TYR A 71 2.71 5.33 -1.12
C TYR A 71 3.91 6.27 -1.14
N LEU A 72 4.87 6.12 -2.08
CA LEU A 72 5.98 7.06 -2.22
C LEU A 72 5.49 8.49 -2.44
N ILE A 73 4.49 8.67 -3.30
CA ILE A 73 3.91 10.00 -3.56
C ILE A 73 3.23 10.54 -2.29
N GLY A 74 2.47 9.72 -1.56
CA GLY A 74 1.79 10.13 -0.33
C GLY A 74 2.73 10.36 0.85
N CYS A 75 3.83 9.63 0.91
CA CYS A 75 4.84 9.68 1.96
C CYS A 75 5.36 11.10 2.17
N ASP A 76 5.70 11.79 1.08
CA ASP A 76 6.23 13.16 1.11
C ASP A 76 5.26 14.20 1.70
N PHE A 77 3.95 13.91 1.73
CA PHE A 77 2.94 14.82 2.27
C PHE A 77 2.61 14.57 3.74
N PHE A 78 2.70 13.32 4.21
CA PHE A 78 2.14 12.93 5.52
C PHE A 78 3.15 12.37 6.51
N PHE A 79 4.34 11.97 6.07
CA PHE A 79 5.32 11.29 6.90
C PHE A 79 6.73 11.88 6.72
N ASP A 80 7.60 11.57 7.67
CA ASP A 80 9.00 11.96 7.61
C ASP A 80 9.77 11.18 6.53
N SER A 81 10.87 11.78 6.05
CA SER A 81 11.69 11.24 4.96
C SER A 81 12.23 9.82 5.21
N HIS A 82 12.37 9.39 6.46
CA HIS A 82 12.85 8.04 6.78
C HIS A 82 11.83 6.94 6.43
N THR A 83 10.56 7.30 6.27
CA THR A 83 9.49 6.33 5.97
C THR A 83 9.47 5.92 4.48
N ILE A 84 10.27 6.58 3.64
CA ILE A 84 10.42 6.23 2.22
C ILE A 84 10.87 4.78 2.00
N TYR A 85 11.67 4.22 2.92
CA TYR A 85 12.13 2.83 2.87
C TYR A 85 10.99 1.82 3.05
N CYS A 86 9.86 2.23 3.65
CA CYS A 86 8.68 1.38 3.77
C CYS A 86 8.08 1.02 2.40
N ALA A 87 8.25 1.87 1.38
CA ALA A 87 7.80 1.55 0.02
C ALA A 87 8.47 0.27 -0.52
N ALA A 88 9.78 0.17 -0.38
CA ALA A 88 10.54 -1.02 -0.79
C ALA A 88 10.11 -2.25 0.03
N PHE A 89 9.89 -2.07 1.33
CA PHE A 89 9.40 -3.12 2.22
C PHE A 89 8.01 -3.64 1.80
N TYR A 90 7.06 -2.74 1.51
CA TYR A 90 5.73 -3.12 1.04
C TYR A 90 5.77 -3.83 -0.30
N PHE A 91 6.65 -3.39 -1.22
CA PHE A 91 6.85 -4.09 -2.48
C PHE A 91 7.32 -5.53 -2.28
N LEU A 92 8.33 -5.74 -1.41
CA LEU A 92 8.84 -7.08 -1.10
C LEU A 92 7.75 -7.97 -0.48
N LEU A 93 6.96 -7.44 0.45
CA LEU A 93 5.85 -8.18 1.05
C LEU A 93 4.79 -8.56 0.01
N ALA A 94 4.38 -7.60 -0.83
CA ALA A 94 3.39 -7.85 -1.86
C ALA A 94 3.90 -8.84 -2.92
N ALA A 95 5.17 -8.74 -3.32
CA ALA A 95 5.80 -9.66 -4.27
C ALA A 95 5.93 -11.08 -3.70
N PHE A 96 6.34 -11.21 -2.44
CA PHE A 96 6.41 -12.50 -1.77
C PHE A 96 5.01 -13.13 -1.67
N ALA A 97 4.05 -12.37 -1.16
CA ALA A 97 2.66 -12.81 -1.03
C ALA A 97 2.04 -13.21 -2.38
N TYR A 98 2.33 -12.46 -3.44
CA TYR A 98 1.94 -12.77 -4.80
C TYR A 98 2.50 -14.12 -5.28
N GLY A 99 3.79 -14.36 -5.05
CA GLY A 99 4.45 -15.62 -5.41
C GLY A 99 3.93 -16.83 -4.62
N THR A 100 3.54 -16.64 -3.36
CA THR A 100 3.07 -17.77 -2.52
C THR A 100 1.75 -18.39 -2.95
N VAL A 101 0.95 -17.69 -3.75
CA VAL A 101 -0.39 -18.15 -4.15
C VAL A 101 -0.57 -18.26 -5.66
N ARG A 102 0.50 -17.95 -6.42
CA ARG A 102 0.53 -18.06 -7.87
C ARG A 102 1.24 -19.36 -8.22
N ASP A 103 0.45 -20.43 -8.35
CA ASP A 103 0.88 -21.74 -8.85
C ASP A 103 0.92 -21.78 -10.38
#